data_AF-A0A1G9JFC3-F1
#
_entry.id   AF-A0A1G9JFC3-F1
#
_cell.length_a   1.000
_cell.length_b   1.000
_cell.length_c   1.000
_cell.angle_alpha   90.00
_cell.angle_beta   90.00
_cell.angle_gamma   90.00
#
_symmetry.space_group_name_H-M   'P 1'
#
loop_
_entity.id
_entity.type
_entity.pdbx_description
1 polymer ?
#
loop_
_entity_poly.entity_id
_entity_poly.type
_entity_poly.pdbx_seq_one_letter_code
_entity_poly.pdbx_strand_id
1 'polypeptide(L)'
;MNGDTRNLIERPYQEIVDDILTAVVGGVVNEPIIFDVKEDLYPLAEPAREIRGITGTRGRAPHNFQKEIDFLFSEGDNAVVWQPGGTRPDDETTFYVDYFRRESDSPLTDINVGSVTRTLSEAIGREIATVYQQINQAYLAGFIDTAEGTSLDLVVAILGVVRQTKDYAVGLATFFRDPEVEGNITIPEAVVLTTEKGEASFVTTQQRTLQRGQVRIDVPIRAGEDFKGEAGKVEAGKITTLAAPIAGIARVTNFEATFLGAKDETDEELRTRARAVLRALGKGTLAALARVIFEGRGELVEYWDPSGPPAKQAPLGTVTLLVEAEPERFPSLQAAVHETRAAGVLATLVARYVFFKPRARVKISAGLTAAGKDKVKAEIIAAVQAYVDGLTAGDSAEGSELAAAFTTPKEITDATIVDVMAWRSDLGTPAGESLADALTAAVSGLPTGDVMAMREAIDQILAGSAPTPPGGRRIADRSLVRGPTGERATDEEIEAGTFSVIAQVEGEDWWVVLDLEPADIALEEG
;
A
#
# COMPACT_ATOMS: atom_id res chain seq x y z
N MET A 1 -19.44 0.92 16.28
CA MET A 1 -20.32 1.92 16.92
C MET A 1 -21.03 1.21 18.06
N ASN A 2 -20.95 1.72 19.29
CA ASN A 2 -21.64 1.09 20.42
C ASN A 2 -23.14 1.38 20.30
N GLY A 3 -23.99 0.34 20.29
CA GLY A 3 -25.44 0.48 20.05
C GLY A 3 -26.11 1.42 21.06
N ASP A 4 -25.64 1.36 22.30
CA ASP A 4 -26.18 2.09 23.44
C ASP A 4 -25.96 3.62 23.35
N THR A 5 -24.97 4.07 22.59
CA THR A 5 -24.64 5.51 22.44
C THR A 5 -25.18 6.14 21.16
N ARG A 6 -25.82 5.37 20.27
CA ARG A 6 -26.28 5.86 18.97
C ARG A 6 -27.38 6.92 19.11
N ASN A 7 -28.27 6.77 20.10
CA ASN A 7 -29.35 7.71 20.40
C ASN A 7 -28.89 8.98 21.15
N LEU A 8 -27.63 9.04 21.62
CA LEU A 8 -27.09 10.30 22.17
C LEU A 8 -26.87 11.35 21.07
N ILE A 9 -26.75 10.93 19.80
CA ILE A 9 -26.40 11.79 18.68
C ILE A 9 -27.53 11.88 17.63
N GLU A 10 -28.36 10.84 17.48
CA GLU A 10 -29.48 10.81 16.54
C GLU A 10 -30.83 10.65 17.27
N ARG A 11 -31.60 11.74 17.35
CA ARG A 11 -32.95 11.75 17.94
C ARG A 11 -33.99 12.17 16.90
N PRO A 12 -35.04 11.37 16.63
CA PRO A 12 -36.05 11.72 15.65
C PRO A 12 -36.91 12.89 16.13
N TYR A 13 -37.33 13.75 15.19
CA TYR A 13 -38.12 14.95 15.48
C TYR A 13 -39.38 14.66 16.31
N GLN A 14 -40.11 13.58 15.99
CA GLN A 14 -41.35 13.23 16.69
C GLN A 14 -41.11 12.90 18.17
N GLU A 15 -40.03 12.20 18.50
CA GLU A 15 -39.67 11.90 19.89
C GLU A 15 -39.33 13.19 20.65
N ILE A 16 -38.55 14.08 20.04
CA ILE A 16 -38.23 15.38 20.66
C ILE A 16 -39.50 16.20 20.94
N VAL A 17 -40.43 16.24 19.98
CA VAL A 17 -41.70 16.96 20.17
C VAL A 17 -42.55 16.33 21.27
N ASP A 18 -42.67 15.01 21.28
CA ASP A 18 -43.47 14.28 22.27
C ASP A 18 -42.90 14.45 23.69
N ASP A 19 -41.58 14.43 23.84
CA ASP A 19 -40.88 14.76 25.09
C ASP A 19 -41.22 16.18 25.55
N ILE A 20 -41.10 17.17 24.66
CA ILE A 20 -41.39 18.56 25.00
C ILE A 20 -42.86 18.72 25.40
N LEU A 21 -43.79 18.14 24.65
CA LEU A 21 -45.23 18.21 24.96
C LEU A 21 -45.55 17.56 26.30
N THR A 22 -44.92 16.43 26.60
CA THR A 22 -45.09 15.72 27.88
C THR A 22 -44.52 16.52 29.05
N ALA A 23 -43.31 17.08 28.89
CA ALA A 23 -42.69 17.93 29.91
C ALA A 23 -43.46 19.22 30.15
N VAL A 24 -43.98 19.87 29.10
CA VAL A 24 -44.68 21.17 29.18
C VAL A 24 -45.96 21.10 30.00
N VAL A 25 -46.66 19.96 29.99
CA VAL A 25 -47.86 19.74 30.83
C VAL A 25 -47.52 19.17 32.21
N GLY A 26 -46.24 19.14 32.59
CA GLY A 26 -45.78 18.62 33.88
C GLY A 26 -45.74 17.10 33.98
N GLY A 27 -45.74 16.39 32.86
CA GLY A 27 -45.51 14.94 32.80
C GLY A 27 -44.05 14.56 33.05
N VAL A 28 -43.81 13.25 33.14
CA VAL A 28 -42.48 12.64 33.27
C VAL A 28 -42.06 12.11 31.91
N VAL A 29 -40.82 12.41 31.54
CA VAL A 29 -40.22 12.06 30.24
C VAL A 29 -39.05 11.12 30.48
N ASN A 30 -38.99 10.03 29.71
CA ASN A 30 -37.94 9.03 29.70
C ASN A 30 -37.62 8.42 31.08
N GLU A 31 -38.63 8.00 31.84
CA GLU A 31 -38.38 7.24 33.07
C GLU A 31 -37.74 5.88 32.74
N PRO A 32 -36.52 5.59 33.21
CA PRO A 32 -35.82 4.36 32.88
C PRO A 32 -36.28 3.19 33.76
N ILE A 33 -36.68 2.09 33.12
CA ILE A 33 -37.09 0.85 33.80
C ILE A 33 -36.36 -0.34 33.18
N ILE A 34 -35.77 -1.19 34.02
CA ILE A 34 -35.11 -2.42 33.56
C ILE A 34 -36.17 -3.48 33.26
N PHE A 35 -36.11 -4.08 32.08
CA PHE A 35 -36.98 -5.17 31.66
C PHE A 35 -36.40 -6.53 32.10
N ASP A 36 -37.22 -7.36 32.75
CA ASP A 36 -36.90 -8.76 33.08
C ASP A 36 -38.08 -9.64 32.65
N VAL A 37 -37.83 -10.62 31.79
CA VAL A 37 -38.90 -11.53 31.29
C VAL A 37 -39.66 -12.26 32.40
N LYS A 38 -39.13 -12.33 33.63
CA LYS A 38 -39.78 -12.93 34.81
C LYS A 38 -40.72 -12.00 35.55
N GLU A 39 -40.69 -10.70 35.27
CA GLU A 39 -41.57 -9.71 35.87
C GLU A 39 -42.72 -9.36 34.93
N ASP A 40 -43.94 -9.46 35.44
CA ASP A 40 -45.17 -9.17 34.68
C ASP A 40 -45.67 -7.73 34.88
N LEU A 41 -45.11 -7.00 35.85
CA LEU A 41 -45.63 -5.69 36.29
C LEU A 41 -44.49 -4.75 36.64
N TYR A 42 -44.47 -3.58 35.99
CA TYR A 42 -43.38 -2.61 36.07
C TYR A 42 -43.89 -1.29 36.65
N PRO A 43 -43.73 -1.03 37.95
CA PRO A 43 -44.29 0.16 38.60
C PRO A 43 -43.57 1.43 38.14
N LEU A 44 -44.33 2.51 37.97
CA LEU A 44 -43.82 3.85 37.70
C LEU A 44 -43.48 4.56 39.02
N ALA A 45 -42.44 5.39 39.01
CA ALA A 45 -41.95 6.11 40.18
C ALA A 45 -42.97 7.11 40.74
N GLU A 46 -43.77 7.73 39.87
CA GLU A 46 -44.82 8.68 40.27
C GLU A 46 -46.21 8.22 39.82
N PRO A 47 -47.29 8.60 40.55
CA PRO A 47 -48.66 8.27 40.14
C PRO A 47 -49.00 8.85 38.76
N ALA A 48 -49.16 7.98 37.77
CA ALA A 48 -49.52 8.34 36.41
C ALA A 48 -51.04 8.37 36.22
N ARG A 49 -51.50 9.33 35.43
CA ARG A 49 -52.85 9.35 34.85
C ARG A 49 -52.93 8.42 33.65
N GLU A 50 -51.92 8.51 32.79
CA GLU A 50 -51.90 7.83 31.50
C GLU A 50 -50.46 7.76 30.98
N ILE A 51 -50.10 6.63 30.38
CA ILE A 51 -48.85 6.47 29.63
C ILE A 51 -49.02 7.02 28.22
N ARG A 52 -48.09 7.89 27.83
CA ARG A 52 -48.04 8.55 26.52
C ARG A 52 -47.29 7.71 25.49
N GLY A 53 -46.20 7.06 25.90
CA GLY A 53 -45.33 6.28 25.02
C GLY A 53 -44.33 5.43 25.80
N ILE A 54 -43.86 4.36 25.16
CA ILE A 54 -42.75 3.54 25.66
C ILE A 54 -41.76 3.30 24.52
N THR A 55 -40.48 3.56 24.77
CA THR A 55 -39.38 3.28 23.85
C THR A 55 -38.38 2.32 24.50
N GLY A 56 -37.65 1.56 23.71
CA GLY A 56 -36.65 0.62 24.24
C GLY A 56 -35.93 -0.14 23.15
N THR A 57 -35.32 -1.26 23.50
CA THR A 57 -34.52 -2.07 22.57
C THR A 57 -35.25 -3.36 22.21
N ARG A 58 -35.31 -3.69 20.92
CA ARG A 58 -35.82 -4.96 20.39
C ARG A 58 -34.93 -5.46 19.28
N GLY A 59 -34.46 -6.70 19.36
CA GLY A 59 -33.51 -7.26 18.40
C GLY A 59 -32.22 -6.46 18.29
N ARG A 60 -31.75 -5.88 19.40
CA ARG A 60 -30.60 -4.95 19.46
C ARG A 60 -30.76 -3.66 18.63
N ALA A 61 -31.98 -3.30 18.28
CA ALA A 61 -32.31 -2.05 17.61
C ALA A 61 -33.31 -1.24 18.45
N PRO A 62 -33.27 0.11 18.39
CA PRO A 62 -34.30 0.94 19.01
C PRO A 62 -35.69 0.60 18.46
N HIS A 63 -36.69 0.61 19.34
CA HIS A 63 -38.07 0.28 19.00
C HIS A 63 -39.06 1.11 19.83
N ASN A 64 -40.15 1.52 19.18
CA ASN A 64 -41.27 2.20 19.82
C ASN A 64 -42.41 1.21 20.00
N PHE A 65 -42.84 1.01 21.24
CA PHE A 65 -43.88 0.04 21.57
C PHE A 65 -45.26 0.68 21.43
N GLN A 66 -46.22 -0.10 20.97
CA GLN A 66 -47.58 0.36 20.68
C GLN A 66 -48.49 0.17 21.89
N LYS A 67 -49.09 1.27 22.34
CA LYS A 67 -50.11 1.26 23.39
C LYS A 67 -51.30 0.40 22.95
N GLU A 68 -51.86 -0.37 23.89
CA GLU A 68 -52.99 -1.31 23.68
C GLU A 68 -52.71 -2.53 22.80
N ILE A 69 -51.52 -2.63 22.20
CA ILE A 69 -51.08 -3.78 21.38
C ILE A 69 -49.92 -4.50 22.05
N ASP A 70 -48.89 -3.75 22.44
CA ASP A 70 -47.69 -4.28 23.08
C ASP A 70 -47.79 -4.20 24.60
N PHE A 71 -48.38 -3.12 25.13
CA PHE A 71 -48.49 -2.88 26.56
C PHE A 71 -49.81 -2.19 26.95
N LEU A 72 -50.14 -2.29 28.24
CA LEU A 72 -51.24 -1.60 28.91
C LEU A 72 -50.72 -0.88 30.16
N PHE A 73 -51.46 0.14 30.59
CA PHE A 73 -51.25 0.79 31.88
C PHE A 73 -52.26 0.24 32.90
N SER A 74 -51.77 -0.34 33.99
CA SER A 74 -52.60 -0.70 35.16
C SER A 74 -52.73 0.52 36.08
N GLU A 75 -53.88 1.18 36.04
CA GLU A 75 -54.13 2.37 36.87
C GLU A 75 -54.14 2.06 38.39
N GLY A 76 -54.57 0.85 38.76
CA GLY A 76 -54.63 0.39 40.15
C GLY A 76 -53.24 0.16 40.75
N ASP A 77 -52.34 -0.44 39.97
CA ASP A 77 -50.98 -0.76 40.40
C ASP A 77 -49.95 0.31 40.03
N ASN A 78 -50.37 1.35 39.30
CA ASN A 78 -49.51 2.39 38.73
C ASN A 78 -48.33 1.82 37.94
N ALA A 79 -48.61 0.89 37.02
CA ALA A 79 -47.58 0.09 36.39
C ALA A 79 -47.82 -0.19 34.91
N VAL A 80 -46.73 -0.43 34.17
CA VAL A 80 -46.76 -0.98 32.81
C VAL A 80 -46.96 -2.48 32.89
N VAL A 81 -47.89 -3.00 32.10
CA VAL A 81 -48.14 -4.44 31.94
C VAL A 81 -48.01 -4.80 30.46
N TRP A 82 -47.07 -5.68 30.14
CA TRP A 82 -46.86 -6.13 28.76
C TRP A 82 -47.91 -7.15 28.34
N GLN A 83 -48.49 -6.99 27.15
CA GLN A 83 -49.58 -7.85 26.71
C GLN A 83 -49.09 -9.24 26.24
N PRO A 84 -49.82 -10.32 26.55
CA PRO A 84 -49.56 -11.63 25.96
C PRO A 84 -49.73 -11.61 24.44
N GLY A 85 -48.64 -11.86 23.70
CA GLY A 85 -48.61 -11.80 22.23
C GLY A 85 -48.16 -10.46 21.65
N GLY A 86 -47.97 -9.44 22.49
CA GLY A 86 -47.36 -8.17 22.12
C GLY A 86 -45.83 -8.25 21.98
N THR A 87 -45.26 -7.27 21.29
CA THR A 87 -43.81 -7.09 21.20
C THR A 87 -43.28 -6.58 22.53
N ARG A 88 -42.23 -7.22 23.05
CA ARG A 88 -41.61 -6.88 24.35
C ARG A 88 -40.17 -6.42 24.14
N PRO A 89 -39.57 -5.64 25.06
CA PRO A 89 -38.15 -5.33 25.01
C PRO A 89 -37.29 -6.60 25.04
N ASP A 90 -36.02 -6.46 24.64
CA ASP A 90 -35.03 -7.51 24.83
C ASP A 90 -34.76 -7.72 26.33
N ASP A 91 -34.53 -8.97 26.75
CA ASP A 91 -34.30 -9.31 28.16
C ASP A 91 -33.07 -8.58 28.73
N GLU A 92 -33.14 -8.18 30.01
CA GLU A 92 -32.12 -7.40 30.72
C GLU A 92 -31.79 -6.02 30.09
N THR A 93 -32.67 -5.48 29.22
CA THR A 93 -32.51 -4.13 28.64
C THR A 93 -33.37 -3.09 29.35
N THR A 94 -32.98 -1.81 29.28
CA THR A 94 -33.79 -0.70 29.80
C THR A 94 -34.78 -0.23 28.74
N PHE A 95 -36.04 -0.04 29.14
CA PHE A 95 -37.04 0.70 28.39
C PHE A 95 -37.37 2.01 29.11
N TYR A 96 -37.88 2.97 28.35
CA TYR A 96 -38.16 4.33 28.81
C TYR A 96 -39.65 4.60 28.68
N VAL A 97 -40.25 5.16 29.74
CA VAL A 97 -41.68 5.45 29.80
C VAL A 97 -41.92 6.94 29.90
N ASP A 98 -42.78 7.44 29.01
CA ASP A 98 -43.31 8.81 29.07
C ASP A 98 -44.76 8.76 29.58
N TYR A 99 -45.08 9.55 30.59
CA TYR A 99 -46.43 9.55 31.16
C TYR A 99 -46.84 10.89 31.76
N PHE A 100 -48.15 11.11 31.80
CA PHE A 100 -48.73 12.25 32.47
C PHE A 100 -48.97 11.93 33.94
N ARG A 101 -48.59 12.83 34.84
CA ARG A 101 -48.89 12.72 36.27
C ARG A 101 -50.40 12.78 36.52
N ARG A 102 -50.86 12.07 37.56
CA ARG A 102 -52.26 12.12 38.02
C ARG A 102 -52.65 13.51 38.50
N GLU A 103 -51.74 14.18 39.19
CA GLU A 103 -51.87 15.57 39.62
C GLU A 103 -50.71 16.36 39.01
N SER A 104 -51.03 17.35 38.17
CA SER A 104 -50.06 18.28 37.59
C SER A 104 -50.57 19.70 37.75
N ASP A 105 -49.72 20.57 38.29
CA ASP A 105 -50.00 21.99 38.48
C ASP A 105 -49.52 22.85 37.30
N SER A 106 -49.22 22.24 36.14
CA SER A 106 -48.76 23.00 34.99
C SER A 106 -49.84 23.97 34.51
N PRO A 107 -49.53 25.27 34.34
CA PRO A 107 -50.47 26.25 33.77
C PRO A 107 -50.75 25.98 32.28
N LEU A 108 -49.95 25.15 31.63
CA LEU A 108 -50.08 24.76 30.24
C LEU A 108 -50.69 23.36 30.17
N THR A 109 -51.90 23.26 29.59
CA THR A 109 -52.68 22.00 29.61
C THR A 109 -53.13 21.53 28.22
N ASP A 110 -53.21 22.42 27.23
CA ASP A 110 -53.68 22.07 25.90
C ASP A 110 -52.51 21.73 24.95
N ILE A 111 -52.30 20.44 24.71
CA ILE A 111 -51.30 19.88 23.78
C ILE A 111 -51.91 19.32 22.49
N ASN A 112 -53.19 19.61 22.25
CA ASN A 112 -53.88 19.13 21.07
C ASN A 112 -53.43 19.88 19.80
N VAL A 113 -53.69 19.25 18.66
CA VAL A 113 -53.44 19.87 17.35
C VAL A 113 -54.24 21.16 17.22
N GLY A 114 -53.57 22.26 16.91
CA GLY A 114 -54.16 23.61 16.82
C GLY A 114 -54.00 24.47 18.08
N SER A 115 -53.49 23.91 19.18
CA SER A 115 -53.11 24.69 20.37
C SER A 115 -51.86 25.52 20.13
N VAL A 116 -51.82 26.73 20.71
CA VAL A 116 -50.63 27.59 20.73
C VAL A 116 -49.45 26.89 21.40
N THR A 117 -49.70 26.18 22.52
CA THR A 117 -48.66 25.44 23.24
C THR A 117 -48.02 24.40 22.34
N ARG A 118 -48.84 23.63 21.60
CA ARG A 118 -48.33 22.61 20.69
C ARG A 118 -47.53 23.23 19.54
N THR A 119 -48.05 24.29 18.91
CA THR A 119 -47.35 24.97 17.81
C THR A 119 -45.99 25.52 18.25
N LEU A 120 -45.90 26.11 19.45
CA LEU A 120 -44.62 26.57 19.99
C LEU A 120 -43.67 25.41 20.31
N SER A 121 -44.18 24.33 20.91
CA SER A 121 -43.38 23.12 21.18
C SER A 121 -42.86 22.45 19.91
N GLU A 122 -43.66 22.37 18.85
CA GLU A 122 -43.25 21.84 17.54
C GLU A 122 -42.18 22.73 16.89
N ALA A 123 -42.33 24.06 16.97
CA ALA A 123 -41.32 24.99 16.47
C ALA A 123 -39.99 24.83 17.22
N ILE A 124 -40.02 24.75 18.55
CA ILE A 124 -38.82 24.51 19.38
C ILE A 124 -38.22 23.13 19.08
N GLY A 125 -39.06 22.10 19.00
CA GLY A 125 -38.63 20.73 18.67
C GLY A 125 -37.96 20.64 17.30
N ARG A 126 -38.38 21.45 16.33
CA ARG A 126 -37.77 21.51 14.99
C ARG A 126 -36.36 22.09 15.05
N GLU A 127 -36.15 23.14 15.84
CA GLU A 127 -34.81 23.71 16.03
C GLU A 127 -33.90 22.73 16.79
N ILE A 128 -34.40 22.07 17.84
CA ILE A 128 -33.64 21.05 18.58
C ILE A 128 -33.27 19.88 17.66
N ALA A 129 -34.22 19.36 16.87
CA ALA A 129 -33.95 18.29 15.91
C ALA A 129 -32.92 18.69 14.86
N THR A 130 -32.97 19.95 14.39
CA THR A 130 -31.98 20.50 13.47
C THR A 130 -30.58 20.53 14.10
N VAL A 131 -30.47 20.92 15.36
CA VAL A 131 -29.20 20.91 16.09
C VAL A 131 -28.65 19.48 16.24
N TYR A 132 -29.48 18.50 16.60
CA TYR A 132 -29.05 17.09 16.66
C TYR A 132 -28.55 16.59 15.30
N GLN A 133 -29.26 16.92 14.21
CA GLN A 133 -28.84 16.55 12.87
C GLN A 133 -27.48 17.19 12.51
N GLN A 134 -27.28 18.47 12.84
CA GLN A 134 -26.01 19.17 12.60
C GLN A 134 -24.86 18.57 13.41
N ILE A 135 -25.09 18.21 14.68
CA ILE A 135 -24.09 17.54 15.53
C ILE A 135 -23.73 16.17 14.92
N ASN A 136 -24.71 15.40 14.47
CA ASN A 136 -24.47 14.12 13.82
C ASN A 136 -23.64 14.28 12.53
N GLN A 137 -23.98 15.25 11.69
CA GLN A 137 -23.19 15.56 10.48
C GLN A 137 -21.76 15.97 10.82
N ALA A 138 -21.57 16.82 11.84
CA ALA A 138 -20.24 17.22 12.30
C ALA A 138 -19.42 16.03 12.85
N TYR A 139 -20.08 15.11 13.55
CA TYR A 139 -19.46 13.87 14.02
C TYR A 139 -19.04 12.97 12.85
N LEU A 140 -19.93 12.73 11.88
CA LEU A 140 -19.64 11.91 10.70
C LEU A 140 -18.56 12.55 9.80
N ALA A 141 -18.47 13.88 9.77
CA ALA A 141 -17.42 14.61 9.06
C ALA A 141 -16.00 14.35 9.62
N GLY A 142 -15.88 13.79 10.82
CA GLY A 142 -14.59 13.45 11.44
C GLY A 142 -13.96 12.13 10.98
N PHE A 143 -14.69 11.29 10.24
CA PHE A 143 -14.19 9.97 9.81
C PHE A 143 -13.95 9.93 8.31
N ILE A 144 -12.81 9.37 7.89
CA ILE A 144 -12.44 9.24 6.47
C ILE A 144 -13.49 8.48 5.64
N ASP A 145 -14.23 7.57 6.27
CA ASP A 145 -15.24 6.73 5.64
C ASP A 145 -16.54 7.49 5.32
N THR A 146 -16.88 8.50 6.12
CA THR A 146 -18.17 9.20 6.08
C THR A 146 -18.05 10.69 5.76
N ALA A 147 -16.86 11.26 5.86
CA ALA A 147 -16.61 12.66 5.50
C ALA A 147 -16.72 12.85 3.98
N GLU A 148 -17.29 13.98 3.58
CA GLU A 148 -17.51 14.39 2.18
C GLU A 148 -17.01 15.83 1.97
N GLY A 149 -16.68 16.17 0.72
CA GLY A 149 -16.24 17.49 0.30
C GLY A 149 -15.06 18.04 1.11
N THR A 150 -15.16 19.29 1.57
CA THR A 150 -14.11 19.97 2.33
C THR A 150 -13.76 19.27 3.64
N SER A 151 -14.73 18.61 4.29
CA SER A 151 -14.47 17.85 5.50
C SER A 151 -13.54 16.67 5.21
N LEU A 152 -13.75 15.97 4.09
CA LEU A 152 -12.85 14.90 3.65
C LEU A 152 -11.44 15.44 3.40
N ASP A 153 -11.33 16.60 2.73
CA ASP A 153 -10.05 17.25 2.45
C ASP A 153 -9.26 17.55 3.73
N LEU A 154 -9.93 18.04 4.78
CA LEU A 154 -9.32 18.30 6.09
C LEU A 154 -8.87 17.02 6.79
N VAL A 155 -9.67 15.95 6.71
CA VAL A 155 -9.32 14.65 7.32
C VAL A 155 -8.10 14.05 6.64
N VAL A 156 -8.04 14.06 5.29
CA VAL A 156 -6.91 13.47 4.55
C VAL A 156 -5.65 14.34 4.61
N ALA A 157 -5.78 15.65 4.87
CA ALA A 157 -4.63 16.54 5.06
C ALA A 157 -3.73 16.13 6.24
N ILE A 158 -4.29 15.47 7.27
CA ILE A 158 -3.51 14.90 8.38
C ILE A 158 -2.50 13.86 7.88
N LEU A 159 -2.84 13.14 6.80
CA LEU A 159 -1.96 12.15 6.15
C LEU A 159 -1.01 12.78 5.12
N GLY A 160 -1.00 14.11 4.98
CA GLY A 160 -0.26 14.82 3.94
C GLY A 160 -0.83 14.63 2.52
N VAL A 161 -2.08 14.15 2.41
CA VAL A 161 -2.75 13.91 1.14
C VAL A 161 -3.57 15.15 0.79
N VAL A 162 -3.38 15.68 -0.42
CA VAL A 162 -4.15 16.81 -0.97
C VAL A 162 -4.96 16.32 -2.17
N ARG A 163 -6.22 16.76 -2.29
CA ARG A 163 -7.10 16.41 -3.42
C ARG A 163 -6.49 16.86 -4.74
N GLN A 164 -6.57 15.99 -5.74
CA GLN A 164 -6.22 16.35 -7.11
C GLN A 164 -7.41 17.06 -7.76
N THR A 165 -7.31 18.36 -7.90
CA THR A 165 -8.35 19.22 -8.50
C THR A 165 -7.92 19.69 -9.89
N LYS A 166 -8.89 20.02 -10.74
CA LYS A 166 -8.71 20.75 -12.01
C LYS A 166 -8.32 22.22 -11.81
N ASP A 167 -7.77 22.57 -10.65
CA ASP A 167 -7.74 23.95 -10.20
C ASP A 167 -6.97 24.85 -11.15
N TYR A 168 -6.12 24.33 -12.03
CA TYR A 168 -5.33 25.17 -12.92
C TYR A 168 -5.46 24.77 -14.36
N ALA A 169 -5.71 25.76 -15.21
CA ALA A 169 -5.46 25.62 -16.63
C ALA A 169 -3.95 25.41 -16.85
N VAL A 170 -3.63 24.42 -17.66
CA VAL A 170 -2.26 24.06 -18.04
C VAL A 170 -2.07 24.26 -19.54
N GLY A 171 -0.83 24.46 -19.94
CA GLY A 171 -0.47 24.59 -21.35
C GLY A 171 1.04 24.72 -21.53
N LEU A 172 1.45 25.08 -22.74
CA LEU A 172 2.84 25.34 -23.08
C LEU A 172 3.03 26.82 -23.44
N ALA A 173 4.02 27.46 -22.82
CA ALA A 173 4.51 28.77 -23.24
C ALA A 173 5.83 28.61 -23.98
N THR A 174 5.91 29.15 -25.18
CA THR A 174 7.11 29.20 -25.98
C THR A 174 7.89 30.47 -25.70
N PHE A 175 9.14 30.31 -25.25
CA PHE A 175 10.09 31.39 -25.05
C PHE A 175 10.98 31.52 -26.28
N PHE A 176 11.19 32.75 -26.76
CA PHE A 176 12.04 33.05 -27.91
C PHE A 176 13.36 33.67 -27.47
N ARG A 177 14.45 33.15 -28.02
CA ARG A 177 15.80 33.68 -27.83
C ARG A 177 15.90 35.11 -28.37
N ASP A 178 16.63 35.95 -27.65
CA ASP A 178 17.18 37.20 -28.18
C ASP A 178 18.32 36.90 -29.17
N PRO A 179 18.21 37.29 -30.45
CA PRO A 179 19.24 37.06 -31.46
C PRO A 179 20.63 37.59 -31.07
N GLU A 180 20.72 38.57 -30.18
CA GLU A 180 21.99 39.19 -29.75
C GLU A 180 22.71 38.38 -28.66
N VAL A 181 22.06 37.38 -28.06
CA VAL A 181 22.60 36.60 -26.94
C VAL A 181 23.01 35.18 -27.37
N GLU A 182 24.32 34.93 -27.30
CA GLU A 182 24.91 33.60 -27.49
C GLU A 182 25.08 32.84 -26.16
N GLY A 183 24.89 31.52 -26.21
CA GLY A 183 25.06 30.64 -25.06
C GLY A 183 23.79 29.89 -24.65
N ASN A 184 23.88 29.14 -23.56
CA ASN A 184 22.76 28.42 -22.97
C ASN A 184 21.97 29.37 -22.05
N ILE A 185 20.65 29.38 -22.16
CA ILE A 185 19.76 30.22 -21.35
C ILE A 185 18.89 29.30 -20.50
N THR A 186 18.97 29.45 -19.18
CA THR A 186 18.14 28.68 -18.25
C THR A 186 16.90 29.48 -17.90
N ILE A 187 15.74 28.91 -18.19
CA ILE A 187 14.43 29.41 -17.75
C ILE A 187 14.11 28.65 -16.47
N PRO A 188 14.11 29.31 -15.29
CA PRO A 188 13.82 28.64 -14.04
C PRO A 188 12.34 28.23 -13.96
N GLU A 189 12.05 27.33 -13.02
CA GLU A 189 10.69 27.14 -12.56
C GLU A 189 10.19 28.38 -11.80
N ALA A 190 8.87 28.50 -11.63
CA ALA A 190 8.20 29.60 -10.94
C ALA A 190 8.37 31.01 -11.57
N VAL A 191 8.67 31.09 -12.87
CA VAL A 191 8.62 32.37 -13.62
C VAL A 191 7.17 32.72 -13.90
N VAL A 192 6.77 33.94 -13.52
CA VAL A 192 5.40 34.44 -13.71
C VAL A 192 5.22 35.06 -15.10
N LEU A 193 4.21 34.57 -15.80
CA LEU A 193 3.73 34.98 -17.12
C LEU A 193 2.31 35.55 -16.99
N THR A 194 1.94 36.50 -17.83
CA THR A 194 0.62 37.12 -17.81
C THR A 194 0.10 37.37 -19.21
N THR A 195 -1.22 37.44 -19.34
CA THR A 195 -1.85 37.97 -20.55
C THR A 195 -1.70 39.49 -20.61
N GLU A 196 -1.72 40.08 -21.81
CA GLU A 196 -1.52 41.53 -22.02
C GLU A 196 -2.44 42.40 -21.14
N LYS A 197 -3.67 41.94 -20.90
CA LYS A 197 -4.69 42.64 -20.11
C LYS A 197 -4.75 42.20 -18.64
N GLY A 198 -3.87 41.31 -18.20
CA GLY A 198 -3.88 40.75 -16.84
C GLY A 198 -5.11 39.88 -16.53
N GLU A 199 -5.79 39.36 -17.56
CA GLU A 199 -6.97 38.50 -17.43
C GLU A 199 -6.63 37.13 -16.82
N ALA A 200 -5.39 36.67 -16.98
CA ALA A 200 -4.86 35.47 -16.33
C ALA A 200 -3.35 35.58 -16.10
N SER A 201 -2.88 35.01 -14.99
CA SER A 201 -1.46 34.79 -14.71
C SER A 201 -1.13 33.31 -14.75
N PHE A 202 0.11 33.00 -15.10
CA PHE A 202 0.64 31.64 -15.20
C PHE A 202 2.04 31.60 -14.59
N VAL A 203 2.46 30.42 -14.17
CA VAL A 203 3.79 30.15 -13.64
C VAL A 203 4.40 28.95 -14.35
N THR A 204 5.70 29.01 -14.66
CA THR A 204 6.43 27.86 -15.21
C THR A 204 6.53 26.75 -14.17
N THR A 205 6.21 25.51 -14.56
CA THR A 205 6.19 24.36 -13.64
C THR A 205 7.46 23.52 -13.67
N GLN A 206 8.31 23.73 -14.68
CA GLN A 206 9.57 23.01 -14.83
C GLN A 206 10.65 23.96 -15.33
N GLN A 207 11.86 23.81 -14.80
CA GLN A 207 13.03 24.43 -15.37
C GLN A 207 13.32 23.83 -16.75
N ARG A 208 13.65 24.70 -17.72
CA ARG A 208 14.07 24.30 -19.06
C ARG A 208 15.28 25.12 -19.50
N THR A 209 16.24 24.46 -20.16
CA THR A 209 17.43 25.14 -20.69
C THR A 209 17.36 25.19 -22.21
N LEU A 210 17.34 26.41 -22.75
CA LEU A 210 17.45 26.69 -24.16
C LEU A 210 18.93 26.55 -24.58
N GLN A 211 19.26 25.51 -25.34
CA GLN A 211 20.63 25.21 -25.76
C GLN A 211 21.13 26.24 -26.78
N ARG A 212 22.46 26.44 -26.86
CA ARG A 212 23.11 27.31 -27.85
C ARG A 212 22.62 26.96 -29.26
N GLY A 213 22.19 27.98 -30.01
CA GLY A 213 21.67 27.82 -31.38
C GLY A 213 20.18 27.48 -31.48
N GLN A 214 19.52 27.13 -30.38
CA GLN A 214 18.08 26.92 -30.35
C GLN A 214 17.33 28.27 -30.30
N VAL A 215 16.42 28.49 -31.25
CA VAL A 215 15.69 29.76 -31.41
C VAL A 215 14.52 29.91 -30.42
N ARG A 216 13.89 28.79 -30.05
CA ARG A 216 12.73 28.76 -29.15
C ARG A 216 12.66 27.47 -28.34
N ILE A 217 12.02 27.52 -27.17
CA ILE A 217 11.74 26.35 -26.33
C ILE A 217 10.34 26.45 -25.72
N ASP A 218 9.66 25.32 -25.67
CA ASP A 218 8.35 25.20 -25.03
C ASP A 218 8.55 24.79 -23.55
N VAL A 219 7.96 25.57 -22.66
CA VAL A 219 8.03 25.38 -21.21
C VAL A 219 6.62 25.15 -20.68
N PRO A 220 6.39 24.09 -19.88
CA PRO A 220 5.10 23.85 -19.29
C PRO A 220 4.74 24.93 -18.26
N ILE A 221 3.49 25.37 -18.32
CA ILE A 221 2.93 26.43 -17.48
C ILE A 221 1.64 25.98 -16.82
N ARG A 222 1.35 26.59 -15.66
CA ARG A 222 0.13 26.39 -14.86
C ARG A 222 -0.45 27.75 -14.49
N ALA A 223 -1.77 27.92 -14.53
CA ALA A 223 -2.43 29.14 -14.07
C ALA A 223 -2.06 29.48 -12.61
N GLY A 224 -2.05 30.76 -12.26
CA GLY A 224 -1.80 31.25 -10.90
C GLY A 224 -2.96 30.93 -9.94
N GLU A 225 -2.69 31.07 -8.64
CA GLU A 225 -3.67 30.78 -7.56
C GLU A 225 -4.97 31.60 -7.68
N ASP A 226 -4.91 32.81 -8.24
CA ASP A 226 -6.07 33.70 -8.41
C ASP A 226 -6.90 33.37 -9.66
N PHE A 227 -6.40 32.53 -10.58
CA PHE A 227 -7.01 32.25 -11.88
C PHE A 227 -7.36 30.77 -12.04
N LYS A 228 -7.89 30.18 -10.97
CA LYS A 228 -8.25 28.76 -10.94
C LYS A 228 -9.41 28.44 -11.90
N GLY A 229 -9.42 27.22 -12.43
CA GLY A 229 -10.49 26.70 -13.28
C GLY A 229 -10.63 27.45 -14.62
N GLU A 230 -11.88 27.71 -15.03
CA GLU A 230 -12.19 28.37 -16.31
C GLU A 230 -11.55 29.76 -16.46
N ALA A 231 -11.27 30.46 -15.36
CA ALA A 231 -10.60 31.76 -15.39
C ALA A 231 -9.16 31.69 -15.95
N GLY A 232 -8.51 30.53 -15.85
CA GLY A 232 -7.18 30.30 -16.42
C GLY A 232 -7.19 29.85 -17.89
N LYS A 233 -8.36 29.63 -18.50
CA LYS A 233 -8.45 29.25 -19.91
C LYS A 233 -8.23 30.46 -20.80
N VAL A 234 -7.23 30.32 -21.66
CA VAL A 234 -6.73 31.41 -22.48
C VAL A 234 -6.46 30.85 -23.87
N GLU A 235 -6.91 31.57 -24.90
CA GLU A 235 -6.70 31.18 -26.29
C GLU A 235 -5.22 31.22 -26.69
N ALA A 236 -4.89 30.59 -27.82
CA ALA A 236 -3.57 30.69 -28.42
C ALA A 236 -3.15 32.16 -28.64
N GLY A 237 -1.89 32.48 -28.33
CA GLY A 237 -1.27 33.78 -28.60
C GLY A 237 -1.54 34.88 -27.57
N LYS A 238 -2.18 34.57 -26.44
CA LYS A 238 -2.59 35.56 -25.43
C LYS A 238 -1.61 35.69 -24.26
N ILE A 239 -0.73 34.72 -24.03
CA ILE A 239 0.29 34.75 -22.98
C ILE A 239 1.53 35.46 -23.52
N THR A 240 1.62 36.78 -23.35
CA THR A 240 2.63 37.61 -24.03
C THR A 240 3.60 38.31 -23.10
N THR A 241 3.28 38.40 -21.80
CA THR A 241 3.99 39.29 -20.87
C THR A 241 4.72 38.49 -19.80
N LEU A 242 6.01 38.81 -19.61
CA LEU A 242 6.84 38.32 -18.51
C LEU A 242 6.76 39.31 -17.35
N ALA A 243 6.41 38.86 -16.15
CA ALA A 243 6.41 39.72 -14.97
C ALA A 243 7.85 40.09 -14.54
N ALA A 244 8.80 39.18 -14.75
CA ALA A 244 10.22 39.40 -14.55
C ALA A 244 10.98 39.03 -15.85
N PRO A 245 11.76 39.94 -16.45
CA PRO A 245 12.52 39.65 -17.65
C PRO A 245 13.62 38.64 -17.38
N ILE A 246 13.80 37.68 -18.30
CA ILE A 246 14.91 36.71 -18.27
C ILE A 246 15.97 37.17 -19.27
N ALA A 247 17.23 37.24 -18.84
CA ALA A 247 18.33 37.61 -19.71
C ALA A 247 18.41 36.66 -20.92
N GLY A 248 18.43 37.22 -22.14
CA GLY A 248 18.51 36.47 -23.40
C GLY A 248 17.18 35.96 -23.94
N ILE A 249 16.04 36.28 -23.33
CA ILE A 249 14.71 36.01 -23.88
C ILE A 249 14.12 37.31 -24.46
N ALA A 250 13.75 37.29 -25.74
CA ALA A 250 13.16 38.44 -26.42
C ALA A 250 11.64 38.55 -26.22
N ARG A 251 10.93 37.41 -26.24
CA ARG A 251 9.46 37.38 -26.10
C ARG A 251 8.95 36.00 -25.70
N VAL A 252 7.69 35.95 -25.25
CA VAL A 252 6.96 34.73 -24.91
C VAL A 252 5.62 34.70 -25.63
N THR A 253 5.14 33.52 -26.02
CA THR A 253 3.78 33.29 -26.55
C THR A 253 3.34 31.87 -26.24
N ASN A 254 2.04 31.60 -26.14
CA ASN A 254 1.51 30.24 -26.24
C ASN A 254 1.01 29.97 -27.68
N PHE A 255 1.34 28.83 -28.28
CA PHE A 255 0.81 28.47 -29.61
C PHE A 255 -0.54 27.75 -29.55
N GLU A 256 -0.83 27.10 -28.43
CA GLU A 256 -2.07 26.39 -28.18
C GLU A 256 -2.83 27.07 -27.04
N ALA A 257 -4.14 26.90 -27.03
CA ALA A 257 -4.97 27.35 -25.92
C ALA A 257 -4.65 26.54 -24.66
N THR A 258 -4.74 27.17 -23.49
CA THR A 258 -4.65 26.45 -22.22
C THR A 258 -5.93 25.65 -22.00
N PHE A 259 -5.80 24.49 -21.37
CA PHE A 259 -6.91 23.60 -21.08
C PHE A 259 -6.86 23.15 -19.62
N LEU A 260 -7.99 22.71 -19.08
CA LEU A 260 -8.02 22.14 -17.72
C LEU A 260 -7.51 20.70 -17.78
N GLY A 261 -6.41 20.43 -17.10
CA GLY A 261 -5.81 19.10 -17.03
C GLY A 261 -6.66 18.15 -16.17
N ALA A 262 -6.95 16.95 -16.71
CA ALA A 262 -7.62 15.81 -16.07
C ALA A 262 -9.01 16.07 -15.44
N LYS A 263 -9.67 15.01 -14.94
CA LYS A 263 -10.94 15.10 -14.20
C LYS A 263 -10.66 15.45 -12.73
N ASP A 264 -11.62 16.09 -12.05
CA ASP A 264 -11.50 16.32 -10.61
C ASP A 264 -11.54 14.97 -9.91
N GLU A 265 -10.64 14.77 -8.93
CA GLU A 265 -10.69 13.59 -8.06
C GLU A 265 -11.96 13.64 -7.21
N THR A 266 -12.80 12.62 -7.39
CA THR A 266 -14.03 12.44 -6.60
C THR A 266 -13.69 12.08 -5.15
N ASP A 267 -14.66 12.26 -4.25
CA ASP A 267 -14.48 11.88 -2.84
C ASP A 267 -14.11 10.41 -2.66
N GLU A 268 -14.65 9.52 -3.50
CA GLU A 268 -14.36 8.08 -3.43
C GLU A 268 -12.94 7.75 -3.88
N GLU A 269 -12.44 8.43 -4.93
CA GLU A 269 -11.07 8.30 -5.39
C GLU A 269 -10.09 8.82 -4.34
N LEU A 270 -10.37 10.01 -3.78
CA LEU A 270 -9.56 10.60 -2.71
C LEU A 270 -9.51 9.71 -1.48
N ARG A 271 -10.65 9.17 -1.06
CA ARG A 271 -10.77 8.24 0.07
C ARG A 271 -9.95 6.98 -0.19
N THR A 272 -10.05 6.41 -1.38
CA THR A 272 -9.29 5.21 -1.76
C THR A 272 -7.78 5.48 -1.70
N ARG A 273 -7.33 6.61 -2.24
CA ARG A 273 -5.92 6.99 -2.22
C ARG A 273 -5.42 7.28 -0.80
N ALA A 274 -6.19 8.00 0.01
CA ALA A 274 -5.84 8.27 1.40
C ALA A 274 -5.76 7.00 2.25
N ARG A 275 -6.65 6.02 2.05
CA ARG A 275 -6.52 4.69 2.68
C ARG A 275 -5.25 3.97 2.24
N ALA A 276 -4.91 4.04 0.96
CA ALA A 276 -3.67 3.46 0.45
C ALA A 276 -2.44 4.10 1.12
N VAL A 277 -2.42 5.43 1.27
CA VAL A 277 -1.36 6.17 1.99
C VAL A 277 -1.28 5.76 3.47
N LEU A 278 -2.42 5.64 4.15
CA LEU A 278 -2.43 5.20 5.55
C LEU A 278 -1.87 3.78 5.71
N ARG A 279 -2.25 2.85 4.81
CA ARG A 279 -1.69 1.49 4.79
C ARG A 279 -0.20 1.50 4.47
N ALA A 280 0.21 2.39 3.57
CA ALA A 280 1.57 2.62 3.15
C ALA A 280 2.49 3.15 4.27
N LEU A 281 1.95 3.92 5.22
CA LEU A 281 2.69 4.38 6.40
C LEU A 281 2.95 3.27 7.41
N GLY A 282 2.16 2.19 7.38
CA GLY A 282 2.37 1.02 8.23
C GLY A 282 3.68 0.33 7.86
N LYS A 283 4.62 0.25 8.81
CA LYS A 283 5.79 -0.65 8.72
C LYS A 283 5.50 -1.98 9.43
N GLY A 284 6.25 -3.01 9.08
CA GLY A 284 6.27 -4.27 9.82
C GLY A 284 5.05 -5.18 9.63
N THR A 285 4.18 -4.90 8.65
CA THR A 285 3.10 -5.79 8.24
C THR A 285 3.45 -6.51 6.95
N LEU A 286 2.85 -7.68 6.69
CA LEU A 286 3.05 -8.41 5.41
C LEU A 286 2.72 -7.53 4.21
N ALA A 287 1.65 -6.72 4.29
CA ALA A 287 1.26 -5.79 3.23
C ALA A 287 2.33 -4.71 2.96
N ALA A 288 3.01 -4.23 4.01
CA ALA A 288 4.11 -3.28 3.88
C ALA A 288 5.33 -3.91 3.20
N LEU A 289 5.67 -5.15 3.56
CA LEU A 289 6.78 -5.88 2.96
C LEU A 289 6.49 -6.22 1.49
N ALA A 290 5.29 -6.72 1.19
CA ALA A 290 4.84 -7.01 -0.18
C ALA A 290 4.85 -5.77 -1.07
N ARG A 291 4.44 -4.61 -0.53
CA ARG A 291 4.50 -3.33 -1.26
C ARG A 291 5.92 -2.95 -1.64
N VAL A 292 6.86 -3.04 -0.70
CA VAL A 292 8.26 -2.67 -0.95
C VAL A 292 8.91 -3.59 -1.97
N ILE A 293 8.55 -4.88 -1.94
CA ILE A 293 8.95 -5.85 -2.97
C ILE A 293 8.42 -5.42 -4.34
N PHE A 294 7.13 -5.07 -4.42
CA PHE A 294 6.51 -4.61 -5.67
C PHE A 294 7.13 -3.30 -6.20
N GLU A 295 7.38 -2.32 -5.32
CA GLU A 295 8.01 -1.04 -5.69
C GLU A 295 9.44 -1.23 -6.22
N GLY A 296 10.17 -2.21 -5.69
CA GLY A 296 11.47 -2.64 -6.20
C GLY A 296 11.41 -3.55 -7.43
N ARG A 297 10.21 -3.68 -8.06
CA ARG A 297 9.95 -4.52 -9.24
C ARG A 297 10.24 -6.00 -9.01
N GLY A 298 10.01 -6.49 -7.80
CA GLY A 298 9.94 -7.91 -7.49
C GLY A 298 8.50 -8.36 -7.27
N GLU A 299 8.30 -9.66 -7.26
CA GLU A 299 7.02 -10.30 -6.93
C GLU A 299 7.18 -11.18 -5.69
N LEU A 300 6.23 -11.09 -4.75
CA LEU A 300 6.19 -11.97 -3.58
C LEU A 300 5.42 -13.24 -3.96
N VAL A 301 6.14 -14.35 -4.10
CA VAL A 301 5.57 -15.64 -4.51
C VAL A 301 5.00 -16.38 -3.30
N GLU A 302 5.83 -16.55 -2.26
CA GLU A 302 5.43 -17.24 -1.03
C GLU A 302 6.04 -16.56 0.21
N TYR A 303 5.43 -16.83 1.36
CA TYR A 303 5.95 -16.37 2.64
C TYR A 303 5.73 -17.41 3.73
N TRP A 304 6.59 -17.35 4.75
CA TRP A 304 6.49 -18.15 5.96
C TRP A 304 6.49 -17.23 7.17
N ASP A 305 5.47 -17.37 8.02
CA ASP A 305 5.30 -16.57 9.23
C ASP A 305 4.99 -17.46 10.45
N PRO A 306 5.19 -16.98 11.70
CA PRO A 306 5.00 -17.81 12.89
C PRO A 306 3.54 -18.21 13.18
N SER A 307 2.57 -17.51 12.59
CA SER A 307 1.13 -17.74 12.71
C SER A 307 0.52 -18.47 11.50
N GLY A 308 1.35 -18.88 10.54
CA GLY A 308 0.93 -19.52 9.30
C GLY A 308 0.55 -20.99 9.49
N PRO A 309 0.00 -21.63 8.44
CA PRO A 309 -0.24 -23.08 8.43
C PRO A 309 1.04 -23.88 8.74
N PRO A 310 0.95 -25.11 9.26
CA PRO A 310 2.15 -25.89 9.66
C PRO A 310 3.22 -26.02 8.56
N ALA A 311 2.82 -26.14 7.30
CA ALA A 311 3.75 -26.22 6.16
C ALA A 311 4.44 -24.88 5.82
N LYS A 312 3.86 -23.77 6.27
CA LYS A 312 4.34 -22.39 6.05
C LYS A 312 4.70 -21.66 7.34
N GLN A 313 4.96 -22.41 8.42
CA GLN A 313 5.23 -21.83 9.72
C GLN A 313 6.73 -21.52 9.88
N ALA A 314 7.05 -20.29 10.28
CA ALA A 314 8.41 -19.88 10.62
C ALA A 314 8.64 -19.86 12.15
N PRO A 315 9.89 -19.96 12.63
CA PRO A 315 10.22 -19.72 14.04
C PRO A 315 9.74 -18.34 14.53
N LEU A 316 9.43 -18.24 15.82
CA LEU A 316 9.03 -16.96 16.42
C LEU A 316 10.10 -15.88 16.20
N GLY A 317 9.66 -14.69 15.77
CA GLY A 317 10.54 -13.57 15.49
C GLY A 317 11.24 -13.63 14.13
N THR A 318 10.94 -14.61 13.27
CA THR A 318 11.44 -14.66 11.90
C THR A 318 10.30 -14.71 10.88
N VAL A 319 10.55 -14.11 9.72
CA VAL A 319 9.68 -14.19 8.54
C VAL A 319 10.56 -14.42 7.33
N THR A 320 10.21 -15.41 6.51
CA THR A 320 10.91 -15.70 5.26
C THR A 320 10.00 -15.34 4.09
N LEU A 321 10.52 -14.57 3.13
CA LEU A 321 9.82 -14.10 1.94
C LEU A 321 10.51 -14.67 0.71
N LEU A 322 9.82 -15.52 -0.04
CA LEU A 322 10.26 -15.99 -1.35
C LEU A 322 9.80 -14.99 -2.41
N VAL A 323 10.77 -14.43 -3.12
CA VAL A 323 10.53 -13.44 -4.17
C VAL A 323 11.11 -13.85 -5.50
N GLU A 324 10.43 -13.40 -6.55
CA GLU A 324 10.97 -13.35 -7.91
C GLU A 324 11.44 -11.94 -8.18
N ALA A 325 12.72 -11.79 -8.48
CA ALA A 325 13.33 -10.51 -8.79
C ALA A 325 14.58 -10.70 -9.64
N GLU A 326 14.86 -9.74 -10.51
CA GLU A 326 16.13 -9.64 -11.23
C GLU A 326 17.31 -9.66 -10.24
N PRO A 327 18.36 -10.46 -10.48
CA PRO A 327 19.51 -10.61 -9.58
C PRO A 327 20.17 -9.28 -9.18
N GLU A 328 20.26 -8.34 -10.12
CA GLU A 328 20.86 -7.01 -9.88
C GLU A 328 20.07 -6.17 -8.86
N ARG A 329 18.75 -6.36 -8.79
CA ARG A 329 17.86 -5.61 -7.89
C ARG A 329 17.75 -6.23 -6.51
N PHE A 330 18.08 -7.52 -6.38
CA PHE A 330 17.95 -8.26 -5.14
C PHE A 330 18.63 -7.61 -3.93
N PRO A 331 19.85 -7.05 -4.02
CA PRO A 331 20.48 -6.37 -2.87
C PRO A 331 19.70 -5.13 -2.41
N SER A 332 19.19 -4.34 -3.35
CA SER A 332 18.39 -3.15 -3.07
C SER A 332 17.05 -3.53 -2.44
N LEU A 333 16.41 -4.58 -2.96
CA LEU A 333 15.18 -5.15 -2.41
C LEU A 333 15.40 -5.65 -0.97
N GLN A 334 16.50 -6.38 -0.72
CA GLN A 334 16.83 -6.88 0.61
C GLN A 334 17.01 -5.74 1.63
N ALA A 335 17.68 -4.65 1.24
CA ALA A 335 17.82 -3.47 2.08
C ALA A 335 16.46 -2.82 2.38
N ALA A 336 15.61 -2.65 1.37
CA ALA A 336 14.30 -2.04 1.53
C ALA A 336 13.35 -2.87 2.41
N VAL A 337 13.37 -4.20 2.27
CA VAL A 337 12.66 -5.13 3.16
C VAL A 337 13.18 -5.01 4.60
N HIS A 338 14.50 -4.90 4.76
CA HIS A 338 15.12 -4.74 6.07
C HIS A 338 14.74 -3.41 6.76
N GLU A 339 14.57 -2.31 6.03
CA GLU A 339 14.11 -1.02 6.58
C GLU A 339 12.62 -0.97 6.92
N THR A 340 11.84 -1.88 6.35
CA THR A 340 10.38 -1.93 6.46
C THR A 340 9.91 -2.95 7.50
N ARG A 341 10.76 -3.92 7.88
CA ARG A 341 10.45 -4.92 8.91
C ARG A 341 10.15 -4.30 10.27
N ALA A 342 9.39 -5.00 11.09
CA ALA A 342 9.16 -4.62 12.47
C ALA A 342 10.46 -4.76 13.30
N ALA A 343 10.64 -3.87 14.29
CA ALA A 343 11.73 -4.01 15.25
C ALA A 343 11.64 -5.37 15.96
N GLY A 344 12.76 -6.07 16.08
CA GLY A 344 12.82 -7.41 16.69
C GLY A 344 12.40 -8.58 15.78
N VAL A 345 11.91 -8.33 14.56
CA VAL A 345 11.62 -9.39 13.58
C VAL A 345 12.74 -9.50 12.55
N LEU A 346 13.29 -10.69 12.36
CA LEU A 346 14.24 -10.99 11.28
C LEU A 346 13.47 -11.31 10.00
N ALA A 347 13.45 -10.36 9.05
CA ALA A 347 12.91 -10.58 7.72
C ALA A 347 14.01 -11.10 6.79
N THR A 348 13.84 -12.32 6.29
CA THR A 348 14.77 -12.96 5.35
C THR A 348 14.15 -12.97 3.97
N LEU A 349 14.86 -12.42 3.00
CA LEU A 349 14.49 -12.47 1.59
C LEU A 349 15.23 -13.65 0.93
N VAL A 350 14.52 -14.49 0.20
CA VAL A 350 15.09 -15.58 -0.61
C VAL A 350 14.56 -15.48 -2.03
N ALA A 351 15.42 -15.79 -3.01
CA ALA A 351 15.06 -15.81 -4.42
C ALA A 351 15.70 -17.04 -5.08
N ARG A 352 15.09 -17.48 -6.19
CA ARG A 352 15.48 -18.68 -6.95
C ARG A 352 16.53 -18.33 -7.98
N TYR A 353 17.81 -18.54 -7.65
CA TYR A 353 18.95 -18.22 -8.50
C TYR A 353 19.82 -19.45 -8.79
N VAL A 354 20.16 -19.64 -10.05
CA VAL A 354 21.18 -20.58 -10.51
C VAL A 354 22.43 -19.78 -10.83
N PHE A 355 23.41 -19.85 -9.96
CA PHE A 355 24.72 -19.25 -10.18
C PHE A 355 25.57 -20.18 -11.03
N PHE A 356 26.26 -19.65 -12.04
CA PHE A 356 27.24 -20.43 -12.79
C PHE A 356 28.54 -19.67 -13.00
N LYS A 357 29.65 -20.41 -12.95
CA LYS A 357 31.01 -19.92 -13.11
C LYS A 357 31.67 -20.65 -14.29
N PRO A 358 31.73 -20.02 -15.48
CA PRO A 358 32.49 -20.54 -16.59
C PRO A 358 33.98 -20.23 -16.40
N ARG A 359 34.84 -21.20 -16.67
CA ARG A 359 36.30 -21.01 -16.76
C ARG A 359 36.70 -21.12 -18.21
N ALA A 360 37.40 -20.12 -18.71
CA ALA A 360 37.72 -20.02 -20.13
C ALA A 360 39.22 -19.81 -20.38
N ARG A 361 39.71 -20.42 -21.45
CA ARG A 361 40.99 -20.08 -22.09
C ARG A 361 40.69 -19.18 -23.28
N VAL A 362 41.34 -18.03 -23.33
CA VAL A 362 41.09 -17.00 -24.34
C VAL A 362 42.41 -16.63 -25.01
N LYS A 363 42.47 -16.78 -26.33
CA LYS A 363 43.63 -16.38 -27.13
C LYS A 363 43.50 -14.91 -27.52
N ILE A 364 44.51 -14.13 -27.15
CA ILE A 364 44.58 -12.69 -27.40
C ILE A 364 45.70 -12.35 -28.38
N SER A 365 45.56 -11.21 -29.05
CA SER A 365 46.62 -10.62 -29.88
C SER A 365 47.90 -10.34 -29.09
N ALA A 366 49.07 -10.63 -29.69
CA ALA A 366 50.36 -10.45 -29.06
C ALA A 366 50.69 -8.95 -28.77
N GLY A 367 51.43 -8.70 -27.68
CA GLY A 367 51.97 -7.37 -27.36
C GLY A 367 51.12 -6.50 -26.44
N LEU A 368 50.08 -7.05 -25.81
CA LEU A 368 49.28 -6.36 -24.81
C LEU A 368 50.05 -6.14 -23.50
N THR A 369 50.01 -4.91 -22.98
CA THR A 369 50.55 -4.59 -21.64
C THR A 369 49.70 -5.25 -20.54
N ALA A 370 50.23 -5.35 -19.31
CA ALA A 370 49.47 -5.88 -18.17
C ALA A 370 48.12 -5.17 -17.98
N ALA A 371 48.10 -3.83 -18.04
CA ALA A 371 46.86 -3.04 -17.97
C ALA A 371 45.91 -3.31 -19.14
N GLY A 372 46.45 -3.60 -20.33
CA GLY A 372 45.66 -4.01 -21.49
C GLY A 372 44.99 -5.37 -21.28
N LYS A 373 45.71 -6.34 -20.69
CA LYS A 373 45.17 -7.66 -20.35
C LYS A 373 44.04 -7.58 -19.32
N ASP A 374 44.20 -6.73 -18.30
CA ASP A 374 43.14 -6.50 -17.30
C ASP A 374 41.90 -5.85 -17.92
N LYS A 375 42.10 -4.91 -18.86
CA LYS A 375 41.01 -4.29 -19.62
C LYS A 375 40.25 -5.31 -20.46
N VAL A 376 40.95 -6.19 -21.18
CA VAL A 376 40.32 -7.26 -21.97
C VAL A 376 39.51 -8.20 -21.07
N LYS A 377 40.03 -8.59 -19.90
CA LYS A 377 39.25 -9.39 -18.94
C LYS A 377 37.97 -8.69 -18.49
N ALA A 378 38.05 -7.40 -18.17
CA ALA A 378 36.88 -6.62 -17.78
C ALA A 378 35.84 -6.51 -18.91
N GLU A 379 36.30 -6.34 -20.16
CA GLU A 379 35.43 -6.29 -21.35
C GLU A 379 34.75 -7.64 -21.62
N ILE A 380 35.47 -8.76 -21.44
CA ILE A 380 34.88 -10.11 -21.53
C ILE A 380 33.79 -10.26 -20.47
N ILE A 381 34.09 -9.94 -19.20
CA ILE A 381 33.12 -10.05 -18.10
C ILE A 381 31.88 -9.20 -18.41
N ALA A 382 32.06 -7.97 -18.88
CA ALA A 382 30.95 -7.11 -19.26
C ALA A 382 30.12 -7.66 -20.44
N ALA A 383 30.77 -8.28 -21.44
CA ALA A 383 30.07 -8.88 -22.57
C ALA A 383 29.24 -10.11 -22.17
N VAL A 384 29.80 -10.99 -21.33
CA VAL A 384 29.08 -12.16 -20.80
C VAL A 384 27.96 -11.73 -19.85
N GLN A 385 28.20 -10.71 -19.01
CA GLN A 385 27.17 -10.14 -18.14
C GLN A 385 26.00 -9.57 -18.97
N ALA A 386 26.29 -8.80 -20.02
CA ALA A 386 25.25 -8.23 -20.89
C ALA A 386 24.39 -9.29 -21.59
N TYR A 387 24.95 -10.47 -21.90
CA TYR A 387 24.16 -11.60 -22.39
C TYR A 387 23.23 -12.15 -21.29
N VAL A 388 23.76 -12.40 -20.09
CA VAL A 388 22.99 -12.94 -18.97
C VAL A 388 21.89 -11.98 -18.50
N ASP A 389 22.14 -10.67 -18.52
CA ASP A 389 21.14 -9.64 -18.18
C ASP A 389 19.96 -9.60 -19.17
N GLY A 390 20.15 -10.16 -20.37
CA GLY A 390 19.09 -10.31 -21.37
C GLY A 390 18.17 -11.51 -21.13
N LEU A 391 18.52 -12.42 -20.21
CA LEU A 391 17.72 -13.60 -19.89
C LEU A 391 16.62 -13.28 -18.88
N THR A 392 15.47 -13.93 -19.02
CA THR A 392 14.36 -13.83 -18.06
C THR A 392 14.28 -15.07 -17.16
N ALA A 393 13.38 -15.08 -16.17
CA ALA A 393 13.17 -16.24 -15.31
C ALA A 393 12.80 -17.48 -16.15
N GLY A 394 13.50 -18.60 -15.93
CA GLY A 394 13.29 -19.84 -16.68
C GLY A 394 14.09 -19.95 -17.98
N ASP A 395 14.69 -18.86 -18.47
CA ASP A 395 15.56 -18.89 -19.65
C ASP A 395 16.93 -19.49 -19.29
N SER A 396 17.28 -20.59 -19.94
CA SER A 396 18.56 -21.26 -19.73
C SER A 396 19.69 -20.52 -20.45
N ALA A 397 20.89 -20.48 -19.85
CA ALA A 397 22.05 -19.88 -20.50
C ALA A 397 22.70 -20.89 -21.44
N GLU A 398 22.69 -20.57 -22.74
CA GLU A 398 23.18 -21.46 -23.79
C GLU A 398 24.69 -21.30 -24.00
N GLY A 399 25.41 -22.42 -24.04
CA GLY A 399 26.86 -22.48 -24.16
C GLY A 399 27.39 -21.84 -25.44
N SER A 400 26.63 -21.93 -26.54
CA SER A 400 27.00 -21.32 -27.82
C SER A 400 26.95 -19.79 -27.77
N GLU A 401 25.93 -19.23 -27.10
CA GLU A 401 25.78 -17.79 -26.92
C GLU A 401 26.80 -17.25 -25.91
N LEU A 402 27.09 -18.03 -24.85
CA LEU A 402 28.19 -17.73 -23.93
C LEU A 402 29.53 -17.68 -24.68
N ALA A 403 29.85 -18.68 -25.50
CA ALA A 403 31.08 -18.68 -26.30
C ALA A 403 31.15 -17.49 -27.29
N ALA A 404 30.01 -17.08 -27.85
CA ALA A 404 29.92 -15.87 -28.68
C ALA A 404 30.19 -14.59 -27.85
N ALA A 405 29.65 -14.50 -26.63
CA ALA A 405 29.90 -13.38 -25.73
C ALA A 405 31.39 -13.27 -25.36
N PHE A 406 32.08 -14.40 -25.14
CA PHE A 406 33.53 -14.44 -24.89
C PHE A 406 34.39 -13.93 -26.05
N THR A 407 33.89 -13.96 -27.29
CA THR A 407 34.63 -13.52 -28.50
C THR A 407 34.20 -12.13 -28.99
N THR A 408 33.32 -11.44 -28.25
CA THR A 408 32.82 -10.11 -28.62
C THR A 408 33.90 -9.01 -28.64
N PRO A 409 34.86 -8.95 -27.69
CA PRO A 409 35.99 -8.02 -27.75
C PRO A 409 36.90 -8.25 -28.98
N LYS A 410 37.34 -7.17 -29.64
CA LYS A 410 38.08 -7.24 -30.92
C LYS A 410 39.49 -7.80 -30.80
N GLU A 411 40.03 -7.78 -29.60
CA GLU A 411 41.39 -8.18 -29.25
C GLU A 411 41.54 -9.71 -29.13
N ILE A 412 40.42 -10.45 -29.22
CA ILE A 412 40.32 -11.90 -29.02
C ILE A 412 40.27 -12.61 -30.36
N THR A 413 41.10 -13.63 -30.52
CA THR A 413 41.15 -14.46 -31.73
C THR A 413 40.32 -15.73 -31.58
N ASP A 414 40.27 -16.29 -30.38
CA ASP A 414 39.63 -17.57 -30.07
C ASP A 414 39.33 -17.66 -28.57
N ALA A 415 38.24 -18.32 -28.19
CA ALA A 415 37.89 -18.54 -26.79
C ALA A 415 37.26 -19.92 -26.62
N THR A 416 37.72 -20.66 -25.61
CA THR A 416 37.23 -22.00 -25.28
C THR A 416 36.87 -22.05 -23.80
N ILE A 417 35.62 -22.43 -23.51
CA ILE A 417 35.16 -22.68 -22.14
C ILE A 417 35.64 -24.09 -21.75
N VAL A 418 36.39 -24.20 -20.66
CA VAL A 418 37.04 -25.45 -20.23
C VAL A 418 36.23 -26.15 -19.14
N ASP A 419 35.57 -25.38 -18.28
CA ASP A 419 34.77 -25.91 -17.18
C ASP A 419 33.63 -24.96 -16.88
N VAL A 420 32.51 -25.49 -16.39
CA VAL A 420 31.36 -24.72 -15.94
C VAL A 420 30.88 -25.31 -14.63
N MET A 421 31.01 -24.53 -13.57
CA MET A 421 30.48 -24.89 -12.26
C MET A 421 29.12 -24.22 -12.07
N ALA A 422 28.15 -24.94 -11.53
CA ALA A 422 26.83 -24.39 -11.22
C ALA A 422 26.44 -24.64 -9.77
N TRP A 423 25.71 -23.69 -9.20
CA TRP A 423 25.13 -23.74 -7.87
C TRP A 423 23.71 -23.20 -7.91
N ARG A 424 22.83 -23.76 -7.08
CA ARG A 424 21.51 -23.19 -6.83
C ARG A 424 21.49 -22.42 -5.51
N SER A 425 20.69 -21.36 -5.43
CA SER A 425 20.39 -20.67 -4.19
C SER A 425 19.74 -21.63 -3.20
N ASP A 426 20.22 -21.62 -1.96
CA ASP A 426 19.58 -22.33 -0.87
C ASP A 426 18.31 -21.58 -0.48
N LEU A 427 17.15 -22.14 -0.80
CA LEU A 427 15.88 -21.53 -0.43
C LEU A 427 15.60 -21.65 1.07
N GLY A 428 16.35 -22.51 1.78
CA GLY A 428 16.21 -22.82 3.20
C GLY A 428 14.76 -23.07 3.60
N THR A 429 14.35 -24.32 3.81
CA THR A 429 13.05 -24.56 4.44
C THR A 429 13.07 -23.86 5.81
N PRO A 430 12.16 -22.91 6.10
CA PRO A 430 12.01 -22.41 7.48
C PRO A 430 11.43 -23.50 8.41
N ALA A 431 11.00 -24.62 7.81
CA ALA A 431 10.71 -25.90 8.46
C ALA A 431 11.85 -26.95 8.32
N GLY A 432 13.09 -26.52 8.06
CA GLY A 432 14.25 -27.43 8.05
C GLY A 432 14.42 -28.08 9.43
N GLU A 433 14.79 -29.37 9.44
CA GLU A 433 15.08 -30.17 10.64
C GLU A 433 15.72 -29.31 11.72
N SER A 434 15.14 -29.34 12.92
CA SER A 434 15.77 -28.64 14.04
C SER A 434 17.20 -29.16 14.20
N LEU A 435 18.12 -28.35 14.73
CA LEU A 435 19.47 -28.85 15.03
C LEU A 435 19.42 -30.17 15.83
N ALA A 436 18.38 -30.35 16.66
CA ALA A 436 18.11 -31.58 17.37
C ALA A 436 17.74 -32.75 16.44
N ASP A 437 16.89 -32.55 15.43
CA ASP A 437 16.54 -33.58 14.45
C ASP A 437 17.74 -33.95 13.57
N ALA A 438 18.51 -32.97 13.09
CA ALA A 438 19.73 -33.20 12.31
C ALA A 438 20.80 -33.96 13.10
N LEU A 439 21.01 -33.60 14.38
CA LEU A 439 21.89 -34.35 15.29
C LEU A 439 21.36 -35.76 15.55
N THR A 440 20.05 -35.93 15.71
CA THR A 440 19.43 -37.24 15.94
C THR A 440 19.58 -38.13 14.72
N ALA A 441 19.31 -37.63 13.51
CA ALA A 441 19.47 -38.38 12.26
C ALA A 441 20.93 -38.79 12.01
N ALA A 442 21.89 -37.88 12.24
CA ALA A 442 23.30 -38.17 12.08
C ALA A 442 23.83 -39.22 13.07
N VAL A 443 23.33 -39.20 14.31
CA VAL A 443 23.68 -40.22 15.31
C VAL A 443 23.00 -41.56 15.02
N SER A 444 21.79 -41.55 14.45
CA SER A 444 21.00 -42.75 14.17
C SER A 444 21.61 -43.66 13.11
N GLY A 445 22.41 -43.10 12.19
CA GLY A 445 23.05 -43.84 11.09
C GLY A 445 24.43 -44.44 11.43
N LEU A 446 24.97 -44.18 12.61
CA LEU A 446 26.34 -44.55 12.96
C LEU A 446 26.44 -45.90 13.69
N PRO A 447 27.51 -46.70 13.47
CA PRO A 447 27.77 -47.92 14.23
C PRO A 447 27.90 -47.61 15.74
N THR A 448 27.16 -48.34 16.58
CA THR A 448 27.24 -48.20 18.04
C THR A 448 28.66 -48.47 18.55
N GLY A 449 29.28 -47.49 19.20
CA GLY A 449 30.58 -47.59 19.85
C GLY A 449 31.72 -46.80 19.21
N ASP A 450 31.51 -46.20 18.03
CA ASP A 450 32.53 -45.37 17.37
C ASP A 450 32.41 -43.88 17.77
N VAL A 451 33.13 -43.53 18.83
CA VAL A 451 33.14 -42.17 19.40
C VAL A 451 33.79 -41.15 18.45
N MET A 452 34.70 -41.57 17.57
CA MET A 452 35.34 -40.66 16.61
C MET A 452 34.39 -40.31 15.47
N ALA A 453 33.72 -41.31 14.88
CA ALA A 453 32.73 -41.07 13.83
C ALA A 453 31.55 -40.22 14.33
N MET A 454 31.13 -40.44 15.59
CA MET A 454 30.09 -39.62 16.23
C MET A 454 30.54 -38.17 16.40
N ARG A 455 31.78 -37.95 16.84
CA ARG A 455 32.32 -36.60 17.05
C ARG A 455 32.48 -35.85 15.73
N GLU A 456 32.97 -36.51 14.69
CA GLU A 456 33.14 -35.92 13.36
C GLU A 456 31.79 -35.54 12.71
N ALA A 457 30.77 -36.40 12.86
CA ALA A 457 29.41 -36.10 12.40
C ALA A 457 28.79 -34.90 13.14
N ILE A 458 28.99 -34.82 14.45
CA ILE A 458 28.52 -33.69 15.27
C ILE A 458 29.27 -32.40 14.90
N ASP A 459 30.59 -32.46 14.73
CA ASP A 459 31.41 -31.29 14.38
C ASP A 459 31.08 -30.78 12.95
N GLN A 460 30.78 -31.67 11.99
CA GLN A 460 30.28 -31.27 10.67
C GLN A 460 28.94 -30.54 10.73
N ILE A 461 27.99 -31.03 11.55
CA ILE A 461 26.70 -30.38 11.72
C ILE A 461 26.86 -29.03 12.40
N LEU A 462 27.66 -28.95 13.48
CA LEU A 462 27.90 -27.71 14.20
C LEU A 462 28.62 -26.66 13.35
N ALA A 463 29.57 -27.08 12.50
CA ALA A 463 30.26 -26.18 11.56
C ALA A 463 29.34 -25.70 10.43
N GLY A 464 28.37 -26.51 10.00
CA GLY A 464 27.38 -26.16 8.97
C GLY A 464 26.13 -25.41 9.48
N SER A 465 25.94 -25.35 10.80
CA SER A 465 24.72 -24.82 11.47
C SER A 465 24.86 -23.40 12.00
N ALA A 466 25.91 -22.66 11.63
CA ALA A 466 25.92 -21.21 11.87
C ALA A 466 24.71 -20.58 11.16
N PRO A 467 23.84 -19.82 11.87
CA PRO A 467 22.68 -19.17 11.26
C PRO A 467 23.18 -18.09 10.31
N THR A 468 23.40 -18.49 9.06
CA THR A 468 23.66 -17.60 7.94
C THR A 468 22.33 -17.45 7.21
N PRO A 469 21.90 -16.23 6.86
CA PRO A 469 20.61 -16.02 6.20
C PRO A 469 20.49 -16.93 4.96
N PRO A 470 19.39 -17.70 4.83
CA PRO A 470 19.16 -18.67 3.77
C PRO A 470 19.50 -18.18 2.35
N GLY A 471 19.21 -16.92 2.01
CA GLY A 471 19.42 -16.39 0.66
C GLY A 471 20.88 -16.24 0.19
N GLY A 472 21.88 -16.43 1.07
CA GLY A 472 23.31 -16.32 0.72
C GLY A 472 24.04 -17.65 0.53
N ARG A 473 23.43 -18.79 0.90
CA ARG A 473 24.05 -20.11 0.72
C ARG A 473 23.84 -20.59 -0.71
N ARG A 474 24.90 -21.13 -1.30
CA ARG A 474 24.90 -21.72 -2.65
C ARG A 474 25.14 -23.21 -2.53
N ILE A 475 24.22 -24.02 -3.03
CA ILE A 475 24.33 -25.48 -3.06
C ILE A 475 24.92 -25.87 -4.40
N ALA A 476 26.10 -26.50 -4.39
CA ALA A 476 26.74 -26.96 -5.62
C ALA A 476 25.87 -28.01 -6.30
N ASP A 477 25.51 -27.78 -7.56
CA ASP A 477 24.65 -28.67 -8.32
C ASP A 477 25.14 -28.77 -9.77
N ARG A 478 25.95 -29.79 -10.01
CA ARG A 478 26.51 -30.07 -11.33
C ARG A 478 25.50 -30.65 -12.32
N SER A 479 24.30 -31.01 -11.87
CA SER A 479 23.23 -31.52 -12.75
C SER A 479 22.52 -30.42 -13.54
N LEU A 480 22.76 -29.15 -13.16
CA LEU A 480 22.24 -27.96 -13.83
C LEU A 480 22.98 -27.62 -15.13
N VAL A 481 24.18 -28.18 -15.34
CA VAL A 481 24.91 -28.05 -16.60
C VAL A 481 24.63 -29.29 -17.43
N ARG A 482 23.83 -29.14 -18.49
CA ARG A 482 23.35 -30.26 -19.30
C ARG A 482 23.85 -30.19 -20.74
N GLY A 483 24.14 -31.35 -21.31
CA GLY A 483 24.43 -31.50 -22.73
C GLY A 483 23.15 -31.64 -23.56
N PRO A 484 23.26 -31.83 -24.89
CA PRO A 484 22.12 -31.86 -25.81
C PRO A 484 21.17 -33.04 -25.57
N THR A 485 21.65 -34.09 -24.91
CA THR A 485 20.88 -35.29 -24.54
C THR A 485 20.03 -35.09 -23.29
N GLY A 486 20.18 -33.96 -22.58
CA GLY A 486 19.54 -33.69 -21.30
C GLY A 486 20.23 -34.37 -20.11
N GLU A 487 21.30 -35.13 -20.33
CA GLU A 487 22.19 -35.60 -19.28
C GLU A 487 23.23 -34.52 -18.92
N ARG A 488 24.00 -34.77 -17.85
CA ARG A 488 25.08 -33.85 -17.44
C ARG A 488 26.09 -33.68 -18.59
N ALA A 489 26.46 -32.44 -18.87
CA ALA A 489 27.43 -32.13 -19.91
C ALA A 489 28.79 -32.77 -19.62
N THR A 490 29.36 -33.38 -20.65
CA THR A 490 30.74 -33.88 -20.67
C THR A 490 31.73 -32.74 -20.94
N ASP A 491 33.00 -32.93 -20.58
CA ASP A 491 34.03 -31.92 -20.81
C ASP A 491 34.17 -31.60 -22.31
N GLU A 492 34.01 -32.60 -23.18
CA GLU A 492 34.02 -32.41 -24.64
C GLU A 492 32.86 -31.53 -25.13
N GLU A 493 31.66 -31.69 -24.55
CA GLU A 493 30.49 -30.86 -24.87
C GLU A 493 30.64 -29.43 -24.33
N ILE A 494 31.30 -29.26 -23.17
CA ILE A 494 31.61 -27.94 -22.60
C ILE A 494 32.62 -27.20 -23.49
N GLU A 495 33.70 -27.87 -23.90
CA GLU A 495 34.71 -27.30 -24.81
C GLU A 495 34.14 -26.99 -26.20
N ALA A 496 33.19 -27.79 -26.68
CA ALA A 496 32.48 -27.53 -27.94
C ALA A 496 31.41 -26.44 -27.83
N GLY A 497 31.11 -25.94 -26.62
CA GLY A 497 30.03 -24.97 -26.38
C GLY A 497 28.61 -25.55 -26.52
N THR A 498 28.47 -26.87 -26.57
CA THR A 498 27.18 -27.57 -26.74
C THR A 498 26.62 -27.98 -25.38
N PHE A 499 26.40 -27.01 -24.49
CA PHE A 499 25.81 -27.22 -23.18
C PHE A 499 24.80 -26.11 -22.86
N SER A 500 23.93 -26.33 -21.88
CA SER A 500 22.99 -25.34 -21.36
C SER A 500 23.05 -25.34 -19.83
N VAL A 501 23.11 -24.15 -19.22
CA VAL A 501 22.88 -23.98 -17.78
C VAL A 501 21.39 -23.82 -17.55
N ILE A 502 20.78 -24.87 -16.99
CA ILE A 502 19.33 -24.97 -16.85
C ILE A 502 18.81 -24.01 -15.79
N ALA A 503 17.80 -23.24 -16.19
CA ALA A 503 17.07 -22.30 -15.34
C ALA A 503 15.72 -22.83 -14.84
N GLN A 504 15.33 -24.06 -15.21
CA GLN A 504 14.16 -24.75 -14.65
C GLN A 504 14.58 -25.87 -13.71
N VAL A 505 14.32 -25.69 -12.42
CA VAL A 505 14.67 -26.67 -11.38
C VAL A 505 13.38 -27.13 -10.70
N GLU A 506 13.12 -28.44 -10.75
CA GLU A 506 11.93 -29.07 -10.14
C GLU A 506 10.58 -28.52 -10.67
N GLY A 507 10.57 -27.96 -11.89
CA GLY A 507 9.37 -27.41 -12.53
C GLY A 507 9.07 -25.95 -12.20
N GLU A 508 9.94 -25.30 -11.42
CA GLU A 508 9.89 -23.88 -11.12
C GLU A 508 10.90 -23.12 -11.99
N ASP A 509 10.58 -21.86 -12.32
CA ASP A 509 11.47 -20.98 -13.07
C ASP A 509 12.46 -20.27 -12.12
N TRP A 510 13.73 -20.29 -12.48
CA TRP A 510 14.85 -19.70 -11.74
C TRP A 510 15.55 -18.69 -12.63
N TRP A 511 16.22 -17.70 -12.03
CA TRP A 511 17.10 -16.82 -12.81
C TRP A 511 18.50 -17.37 -12.87
N VAL A 512 19.16 -17.23 -14.01
CA VAL A 512 20.59 -17.54 -14.14
C VAL A 512 21.41 -16.32 -13.72
N VAL A 513 22.47 -16.55 -12.95
CA VAL A 513 23.36 -15.50 -12.44
C VAL A 513 24.80 -15.85 -12.79
N LEU A 514 25.50 -14.93 -13.44
CA LEU A 514 26.91 -15.07 -13.76
C LEU A 514 27.77 -14.86 -12.50
N ASP A 515 28.66 -15.81 -12.22
CA ASP A 515 29.73 -15.68 -11.25
C ASP A 515 31.06 -15.84 -11.97
N LEU A 516 31.52 -14.76 -12.61
CA LEU A 516 32.75 -14.75 -13.41
C LEU A 516 33.72 -13.71 -12.85
N GLU A 517 34.90 -14.15 -12.43
CA GLU A 517 35.97 -13.28 -11.94
C GLU A 517 37.13 -13.23 -12.95
N PRO A 518 37.97 -12.18 -12.92
CA PRO A 518 39.16 -12.11 -13.78
C PRO A 518 40.11 -13.29 -13.64
N ALA A 519 40.10 -13.99 -12.50
CA ALA A 519 40.91 -15.18 -12.24
C ALA A 519 40.43 -16.43 -13.01
N ASP A 520 39.15 -16.47 -13.38
CA ASP A 520 38.55 -17.60 -14.11
C ASP A 520 38.81 -17.52 -15.63
N ILE A 521 39.44 -16.44 -16.09
CA ILE A 521 39.84 -16.21 -17.49
C ILE A 521 41.37 -16.33 -17.62
N ALA A 522 41.81 -17.39 -18.30
CA ALA A 522 43.20 -17.60 -18.67
C ALA A 522 43.47 -16.99 -20.05
N LEU A 523 44.36 -15.99 -20.12
CA LEU A 523 44.75 -15.35 -21.38
C LEU A 523 46.02 -16.02 -21.93
N GLU A 524 45.96 -16.46 -23.18
CA GLU A 524 47.10 -17.02 -23.92
C GLU A 524 47.45 -16.07 -25.08
N GLU A 525 48.72 -15.71 -25.23
CA GLU A 525 49.16 -14.92 -26.39
C GLU A 525 49.27 -15.83 -27.61
N GLY A 526 48.57 -15.44 -28.69
CA GLY A 526 48.57 -16.15 -29.97
C GLY A 526 49.68 -15.71 -30.93
#